data_AF-A0A6I5CRX8-F1
#
_entry.id   AF-A0A6I5CRX8-F1
#
_cell.length_a   1.000
_cell.length_b   1.000
_cell.length_c   1.000
_cell.angle_alpha   90.00
_cell.angle_beta   90.00
_cell.angle_gamma   90.00
#
_symmetry.space_group_name_H-M   'P 1'
#
loop_
_entity.id
_entity.type
_entity.pdbx_description
1 polymer ?
#
loop_
_entity_poly.entity_id
_entity_poly.type
_entity_poly.pdbx_seq_one_letter_code
_entity_poly.pdbx_strand_id
1 'polypeptide(L)'
;TEHGRTTGARRPRGTLTKLHLAATVRAAAPHQRARGRSGPGLVVRRDDLRQATREGREGNLVLFVVDASGSMAARQRMSAVKGAVLSLLLDAYQRRDKVGLVTFRGSSAEAALPPTSSVDAAAVRLRSLPT
;
A
#
# COMPACT_ATOMS: atom_id res chain seq x y z
N THR A 1 -8.62 -5.11 2.95
CA THR A 1 -7.90 -5.01 1.66
C THR A 1 -7.72 -6.40 1.06
N GLU A 2 -7.83 -6.55 -0.26
CA GLU A 2 -7.58 -7.84 -0.94
C GLU A 2 -6.09 -8.23 -0.96
N HIS A 3 -5.23 -7.23 -0.83
CA HIS A 3 -3.78 -7.34 -0.75
C HIS A 3 -3.28 -7.00 0.66
N GLY A 4 -2.21 -7.66 1.10
CA GLY A 4 -1.62 -7.46 2.43
C GLY A 4 -1.19 -8.76 3.10
N ARG A 5 -0.40 -8.63 4.18
CA ARG A 5 0.08 -9.76 4.98
C ARG A 5 -1.09 -10.35 5.76
N THR A 6 -1.23 -11.68 5.77
CA THR A 6 -2.15 -12.34 6.69
C THR A 6 -1.63 -12.17 8.11
N THR A 7 -2.41 -11.54 8.98
CA THR A 7 -2.02 -11.24 10.36
C THR A 7 -2.74 -12.10 11.39
N GLY A 8 -3.82 -12.75 10.98
CA GLY A 8 -4.58 -13.62 11.86
C GLY A 8 -5.79 -14.22 11.16
N ALA A 9 -6.74 -14.70 11.96
CA ALA A 9 -7.97 -15.29 11.49
C ALA A 9 -9.14 -14.95 12.41
N ARG A 10 -10.34 -14.83 11.84
CA ARG A 10 -11.58 -14.56 12.58
C ARG A 10 -12.72 -15.45 12.09
N ARG A 11 -13.81 -15.56 12.86
CA ARG A 11 -15.06 -16.14 12.34
C ARG A 11 -15.66 -15.20 11.28
N PRO A 12 -16.13 -15.71 10.12
CA PRO A 12 -16.84 -14.90 9.15
C PRO A 12 -18.18 -14.41 9.75
N ARG A 13 -18.52 -13.14 9.53
CA ARG A 13 -19.81 -12.54 9.94
C ARG A 13 -20.85 -12.52 8.81
N GLY A 14 -20.49 -13.07 7.65
CA GLY A 14 -21.27 -13.10 6.41
C GLY A 14 -20.61 -14.06 5.42
N THR A 15 -20.70 -13.80 4.12
CA THR A 15 -20.04 -14.63 3.10
C THR A 15 -18.53 -14.71 3.34
N LEU A 16 -17.99 -15.92 3.32
CA LEU A 16 -16.56 -16.17 3.47
C LEU A 16 -15.81 -15.64 2.23
N THR A 17 -14.91 -14.69 2.42
CA THR A 17 -14.13 -14.10 1.31
C THR A 17 -12.82 -14.84 1.05
N LYS A 18 -11.97 -15.01 2.08
CA LYS A 18 -10.75 -15.82 2.02
C LYS A 18 -10.63 -16.76 3.21
N LEU A 19 -10.57 -18.06 2.91
CA LEU A 19 -10.36 -19.10 3.92
C LEU A 19 -8.95 -19.03 4.51
N HIS A 20 -8.85 -19.06 5.84
CA HIS A 20 -7.62 -19.31 6.55
C HIS A 20 -7.55 -20.80 6.89
N LEU A 21 -6.88 -21.59 6.04
CA LEU A 21 -6.89 -23.05 6.11
C LEU A 21 -6.39 -23.57 7.48
N ALA A 22 -5.19 -23.16 7.91
CA ALA A 22 -4.62 -23.64 9.18
C ALA A 22 -5.49 -23.32 10.40
N ALA A 23 -6.06 -22.11 10.49
CA ALA A 23 -6.97 -21.72 11.57
C ALA A 23 -8.30 -22.47 11.52
N THR A 24 -8.81 -22.78 10.32
CA THR A 24 -10.01 -23.60 10.13
C THR A 24 -9.77 -25.04 10.57
N VAL A 25 -8.63 -25.63 10.19
CA VAL A 25 -8.22 -26.96 10.63
C VAL A 25 -8.07 -27.00 12.15
N ARG A 26 -7.38 -26.01 12.75
CA ARG A 26 -7.23 -25.90 14.21
C ARG A 26 -8.57 -25.76 14.93
N ALA A 27 -9.54 -25.04 14.35
CA ALA A 27 -10.88 -24.92 14.91
C ALA A 27 -11.68 -26.23 14.82
N ALA A 28 -11.55 -26.98 13.73
CA ALA A 28 -12.27 -28.23 13.54
C ALA A 28 -11.68 -29.40 14.35
N ALA A 29 -10.36 -29.42 14.55
CA ALA A 29 -9.62 -30.57 15.09
C ALA A 29 -10.13 -31.11 16.46
N PRO A 30 -10.49 -30.28 17.45
CA PRO A 30 -10.96 -30.79 18.75
C PRO A 30 -12.30 -31.54 18.69
N HIS A 31 -13.12 -31.26 17.69
CA HIS A 31 -14.50 -31.77 17.62
C HIS A 31 -14.65 -33.09 16.86
N GLN A 32 -13.55 -33.66 16.35
CA GLN A 32 -13.61 -34.75 15.38
C GLN A 32 -14.19 -36.04 15.94
N ARG A 33 -13.90 -36.36 17.21
CA ARG A 33 -14.47 -37.54 17.90
C ARG A 33 -15.99 -37.40 18.04
N ALA A 34 -16.45 -36.28 18.58
CA ALA A 34 -17.87 -36.00 18.77
C ALA A 34 -18.66 -35.91 17.45
N ARG A 35 -17.98 -35.61 16.33
CA ARG A 35 -18.59 -35.56 14.99
C ARG A 35 -18.52 -36.88 14.24
N GLY A 36 -18.03 -37.96 14.87
CA GLY A 36 -18.01 -39.29 14.28
C GLY A 36 -17.05 -39.44 13.09
N ARG A 37 -15.89 -38.75 13.10
CA ARG A 37 -14.89 -38.92 12.04
C ARG A 37 -14.48 -40.39 11.93
N SER A 38 -14.78 -41.00 10.78
CA SER A 38 -14.50 -42.41 10.47
C SER A 38 -13.42 -42.60 9.40
N GLY A 39 -12.93 -41.52 8.79
CA GLY A 39 -12.00 -41.57 7.67
C GLY A 39 -10.84 -40.56 7.74
N PRO A 40 -10.00 -40.51 6.70
CA PRO A 40 -8.81 -39.66 6.67
C PRO A 40 -9.14 -38.17 6.63
N GLY A 41 -10.34 -37.77 6.19
CA GLY A 41 -10.77 -36.37 6.14
C GLY A 41 -11.26 -35.81 7.48
N LEU A 42 -11.04 -34.51 7.70
CA LEU A 42 -11.65 -33.75 8.81
C LEU A 42 -13.13 -33.48 8.50
N VAL A 43 -14.00 -33.69 9.48
CA VAL A 43 -15.40 -33.23 9.43
C VAL A 43 -15.44 -31.75 9.79
N VAL A 44 -15.53 -30.89 8.78
CA VAL A 44 -15.57 -29.43 8.90
C VAL A 44 -17.03 -28.94 8.82
N ARG A 45 -17.43 -28.10 9.76
CA ARG A 45 -18.73 -27.41 9.79
C ARG A 45 -18.53 -25.91 9.56
N ARG A 46 -19.64 -25.20 9.27
CA ARG A 46 -19.62 -23.73 9.05
C ARG A 46 -18.97 -22.97 10.23
N ASP A 47 -19.18 -23.41 11.45
CA ASP A 47 -18.62 -22.78 12.66
C ASP A 47 -17.11 -22.94 12.83
N ASP A 48 -16.49 -23.85 12.08
CA ASP A 48 -15.03 -24.01 12.06
C ASP A 48 -14.37 -23.05 11.09
N LEU A 49 -15.11 -22.54 10.10
CA LEU A 49 -14.56 -21.68 9.06
C LEU A 49 -13.91 -20.45 9.70
N ARG A 50 -12.65 -20.22 9.35
CA ARG A 50 -11.93 -19.01 9.74
C ARG A 50 -11.60 -18.23 8.48
N GLN A 51 -11.94 -16.95 8.50
CA GLN A 51 -11.58 -16.00 7.47
C GLN A 51 -10.22 -15.38 7.81
N ALA A 52 -9.32 -15.33 6.82
CA ALA A 52 -8.03 -14.68 6.98
C ALA A 52 -8.24 -13.18 7.26
N THR A 53 -7.68 -12.69 8.37
CA THR A 53 -7.55 -11.25 8.59
C THR A 53 -6.25 -10.79 7.95
N ARG A 54 -6.36 -9.77 7.11
CA ARG A 54 -5.21 -9.15 6.46
C ARG A 54 -5.08 -7.73 6.98
N GLU A 55 -3.86 -7.37 7.27
CA GLU A 55 -3.47 -5.99 7.46
C GLU A 55 -2.92 -5.51 6.13
N GLY A 56 -3.64 -4.56 5.51
CA GLY A 56 -3.13 -3.82 4.38
C GLY A 56 -2.10 -2.84 4.87
N ARG A 57 -0.96 -2.74 4.18
CA ARG A 57 -0.16 -1.51 4.23
C ARG A 57 -0.76 -0.59 3.18
N GLU A 58 -1.53 0.39 3.61
CA GLU A 58 -1.86 1.54 2.76
C GLU A 58 -0.57 2.36 2.65
N GLY A 59 -0.11 2.59 1.42
CA GLY A 59 1.02 3.48 1.17
C GLY A 59 0.56 4.93 1.33
N ASN A 60 1.40 5.77 1.92
CA ASN A 60 1.15 7.20 2.01
C ASN A 60 1.30 7.85 0.64
N LEU A 61 0.50 8.89 0.38
CA LEU A 61 0.76 9.82 -0.72
C LEU A 61 1.39 11.09 -0.15
N VAL A 62 2.64 11.36 -0.52
CA VAL A 62 3.34 12.61 -0.18
C VAL A 62 3.29 13.54 -1.39
N LEU A 63 2.59 14.66 -1.28
CA LEU A 63 2.46 15.64 -2.36
C LEU A 63 3.29 16.89 -2.04
N PHE A 64 4.27 17.18 -2.87
CA PHE A 64 4.99 18.45 -2.85
C PHE A 64 4.23 19.48 -3.66
N VAL A 65 4.00 20.66 -3.09
CA VAL A 65 3.36 21.79 -3.79
C VAL A 65 4.31 22.97 -3.72
N VAL A 66 4.83 23.39 -4.87
CA VAL A 66 5.96 24.31 -4.95
C VAL A 66 5.66 25.51 -5.82
N ASP A 67 5.93 26.70 -5.29
CA ASP A 67 5.83 27.95 -6.04
C ASP A 67 6.98 28.06 -7.04
N ALA A 68 6.63 28.07 -8.32
CA ALA A 68 7.52 28.27 -9.46
C ALA A 68 7.58 29.74 -9.92
N SER A 69 7.09 30.69 -9.11
CA SER A 69 7.19 32.12 -9.36
C SER A 69 8.59 32.67 -8.99
N GLY A 70 9.23 33.33 -9.96
CA GLY A 70 10.35 34.29 -9.78
C GLY A 70 11.75 33.79 -9.30
N SER A 71 12.81 34.37 -9.91
CA SER A 71 14.19 34.51 -9.40
C SER A 71 15.11 33.26 -9.30
N MET A 72 16.42 33.51 -9.17
CA MET A 72 17.47 32.61 -8.67
C MET A 72 17.05 31.84 -7.39
N ALA A 73 16.25 32.44 -6.53
CA ALA A 73 15.75 31.79 -5.32
C ALA A 73 14.74 30.67 -5.63
N ALA A 74 13.90 30.80 -6.66
CA ALA A 74 13.04 29.69 -7.10
C ALA A 74 13.87 28.56 -7.75
N ARG A 75 14.90 28.91 -8.51
CA ARG A 75 15.88 27.98 -9.08
C ARG A 75 16.54 27.10 -8.02
N GLN A 76 17.04 27.73 -6.95
CA GLN A 76 17.69 27.04 -5.84
C GLN A 76 16.69 26.18 -5.02
N ARG A 77 15.47 26.69 -4.79
CA ARG A 77 14.38 25.91 -4.17
C ARG A 77 13.99 24.69 -5.01
N MET A 78 13.93 24.84 -6.33
CA MET A 78 13.56 23.74 -7.23
C MET A 78 14.62 22.64 -7.26
N SER A 79 15.91 22.99 -7.23
CA SER A 79 16.99 22.01 -7.06
C SER A 79 16.88 21.26 -5.73
N ALA A 80 16.60 21.95 -4.63
CA ALA A 80 16.38 21.31 -3.33
C ALA A 80 15.17 20.36 -3.32
N VAL A 81 14.05 20.79 -3.93
CA VAL A 81 12.83 19.97 -4.05
C VAL A 81 13.09 18.70 -4.87
N LYS A 82 13.77 18.81 -6.01
CA LYS A 82 14.11 17.64 -6.85
C LYS A 82 14.92 16.61 -6.06
N GLY A 83 15.91 17.07 -5.30
CA GLY A 83 16.68 16.22 -4.39
C GLY A 83 15.81 15.54 -3.35
N ALA A 84 14.96 16.31 -2.65
CA ALA A 84 14.07 15.78 -1.62
C ALA A 84 13.07 14.75 -2.17
N VAL A 85 12.48 15.00 -3.34
CA VAL A 85 11.55 14.07 -4.00
C VAL A 85 12.25 12.75 -4.35
N LEU A 86 13.46 12.80 -4.91
CA LEU A 86 14.24 11.60 -5.22
C LEU A 86 14.61 10.82 -3.96
N SER A 87 15.10 11.49 -2.92
CA SER A 87 15.44 10.85 -1.64
C SER A 87 14.22 10.19 -1.00
N LEU A 88 13.06 10.85 -1.01
CA LEU A 88 11.82 10.28 -0.50
C LEU A 88 11.31 9.12 -1.34
N LEU A 89 11.43 9.16 -2.66
CA LEU A 89 11.08 8.03 -3.52
C LEU A 89 11.95 6.79 -3.25
N LEU A 90 13.24 6.99 -2.98
CA LEU A 90 14.16 5.92 -2.59
C LEU A 90 13.76 5.29 -1.24
N ASP A 91 13.39 6.09 -0.25
CA ASP A 91 12.92 5.61 1.07
C ASP A 91 11.50 4.98 0.99
N ALA A 92 10.62 5.58 0.20
CA ALA A 92 9.25 5.15 -0.06
C ALA A 92 9.14 3.77 -0.70
N TYR A 93 10.19 3.31 -1.40
CA TYR A 93 10.21 2.00 -2.09
C TYR A 93 9.81 0.86 -1.14
N GLN A 94 10.26 0.92 0.13
CA GLN A 94 9.96 -0.12 1.11
C GLN A 94 8.53 -0.07 1.66
N ARG A 95 7.92 1.12 1.68
CA ARG A 95 6.61 1.35 2.31
C ARG A 95 5.45 1.37 1.30
N ARG A 96 5.74 1.26 0.00
CA ARG A 96 4.80 1.47 -1.12
C ARG A 96 4.17 2.87 -1.10
N ASP A 97 4.89 3.84 -0.52
CA ASP A 97 4.46 5.23 -0.55
C ASP A 97 4.59 5.75 -2.00
N LYS A 98 3.74 6.73 -2.36
CA LYS A 98 3.80 7.45 -3.63
C LYS A 98 4.23 8.88 -3.36
N VAL A 99 5.03 9.44 -4.25
CA VAL A 99 5.40 10.86 -4.20
C VAL A 99 4.90 11.54 -5.47
N GLY A 100 4.35 12.74 -5.31
CA GLY A 100 3.96 13.63 -6.41
C GLY A 100 4.53 15.03 -6.21
N LEU A 101 4.61 15.79 -7.29
CA LEU A 101 5.01 17.20 -7.30
C LEU A 101 4.02 18.00 -8.14
N VAL A 102 3.46 19.04 -7.53
CA VAL A 102 2.67 20.08 -8.16
C VAL A 102 3.49 21.37 -8.14
N THR A 103 3.65 21.98 -9.29
CA THR A 103 4.22 23.33 -9.42
C THR A 103 3.08 24.30 -9.67
N PHE A 104 3.14 25.49 -9.08
CA PHE A 104 2.16 26.54 -9.35
C PHE A 104 2.85 27.88 -9.60
N ARG A 105 2.19 28.74 -10.39
CA ARG A 105 2.63 30.11 -10.65
C ARG A 105 1.41 30.98 -10.91
N GLY A 106 1.28 32.06 -10.13
CA GLY A 106 0.09 32.90 -10.18
C GLY A 106 -1.17 32.06 -9.90
N SER A 107 -2.14 32.10 -10.80
CA SER A 107 -3.37 31.30 -10.73
C SER A 107 -3.30 29.94 -11.43
N SER A 108 -2.13 29.54 -11.95
CA SER A 108 -1.94 28.28 -12.67
C SER A 108 -1.21 27.24 -11.82
N ALA A 109 -1.57 25.97 -11.97
CA ALA A 109 -0.89 24.84 -11.34
C ALA A 109 -0.83 23.63 -12.28
N GLU A 110 0.26 22.87 -12.23
CA GLU A 110 0.45 21.66 -13.02
C GLU A 110 1.01 20.52 -12.16
N ALA A 111 0.60 19.29 -12.46
CA ALA A 111 1.20 18.09 -11.88
C ALA A 111 2.52 17.76 -12.60
N ALA A 112 3.58 18.47 -12.22
CA ALA A 112 4.94 18.27 -12.72
C ALA A 112 5.40 16.80 -12.59
N LEU A 113 5.07 16.14 -11.47
CA LEU A 113 5.23 14.70 -11.27
C LEU A 113 3.91 14.10 -10.75
N PRO A 114 3.19 13.32 -11.57
CA PRO A 114 2.05 12.54 -11.09
C PRO A 114 2.46 11.58 -9.96
N PRO A 115 1.59 11.27 -8.99
CA PRO A 115 1.88 10.34 -7.90
C PRO A 115 2.46 9.02 -8.40
N THR A 116 3.73 8.76 -8.07
CA THR A 116 4.47 7.59 -8.53
C THR A 116 5.28 6.96 -7.42
N SER A 117 5.53 5.66 -7.54
CA SER A 117 6.51 4.92 -6.75
C SER A 117 7.75 4.52 -7.58
N SER A 118 7.78 4.87 -8.87
CA SER A 118 8.90 4.59 -9.77
C SER A 118 9.93 5.70 -9.67
N VAL A 119 11.10 5.36 -9.13
CA VAL A 119 12.25 6.25 -9.01
C VAL A 119 12.74 6.67 -10.39
N ASP A 120 12.89 5.73 -11.33
CA ASP A 120 13.40 6.01 -12.68
C ASP A 120 12.50 6.95 -13.46
N ALA A 121 11.18 6.70 -13.45
CA ALA A 121 10.22 7.55 -14.12
C ALA A 121 10.20 8.96 -13.51
N ALA A 122 10.32 9.07 -12.18
CA ALA A 122 10.42 10.34 -11.51
C ALA A 122 11.73 11.08 -11.85
N ALA A 123 12.87 10.39 -11.87
CA ALA A 123 14.15 10.99 -12.21
C ALA A 123 14.16 11.57 -13.63
N VAL A 124 13.60 10.85 -14.60
CA VAL A 124 13.45 11.34 -15.99
C VAL A 124 12.62 12.63 -16.03
N ARG A 125 11.48 12.65 -15.34
CA ARG A 125 10.55 13.77 -15.37
C ARG A 125 11.02 14.99 -14.56
N LEU A 126 11.75 14.76 -13.46
CA LEU A 126 12.34 15.84 -12.66
C LEU A 126 13.49 16.53 -13.38
N ARG A 127 14.25 15.82 -14.22
CA ARG A 127 15.31 16.44 -15.04
C ARG A 127 14.78 17.48 -16.02
N SER A 128 13.58 17.30 -16.56
CA SER A 128 12.98 18.24 -17.52
C SER A 128 12.39 19.51 -16.89
N LEU A 129 12.27 19.57 -15.55
CA LEU A 129 11.76 20.77 -14.90
C LEU A 129 12.83 21.88 -14.87
N PRO A 130 12.46 23.16 -14.97
CA PRO A 130 13.40 24.26 -14.87
C PRO A 130 14.16 24.24 -13.54
N THR A 131 15.47 24.50 -13.56
CA THR A 131 16.30 24.83 -12.39
C THR A 131 16.90 26.20 -12.54
#